data_AF-A0A522JHQ0-F1
#
_entry.id   AF-A0A522JHQ0-F1
#
_cell.length_a   1.000
_cell.length_b   1.000
_cell.length_c   1.000
_cell.angle_alpha   90.00
_cell.angle_beta   90.00
_cell.angle_gamma   90.00
#
_symmetry.space_group_name_H-M   'P 1'
#
loop_
_entity.id
_entity.type
_entity.pdbx_description
1 polymer ?
#
loop_
_entity_poly.entity_id
_entity_poly.type
_entity_poly.pdbx_seq_one_letter_code
_entity_poly.pdbx_strand_id
1 'polypeptide(L)'
;MKRAARTRLVMLAAVATLVALATWQWRHDAARAPGTLLALNPTSVTRVALTLGTAVPRQWTQRDGHWYTNNGQRADDRYVNGLVATAAAPVLEWRALADFAPAKIGLAPAQSVLTLDGHVLRFGAMSATGPQCYVQVGNRVALVSLRYQPRPPAPKHVELH
;
A
#
# COMPACT_ATOMS: atom_id res chain seq x y z
N MET A 1 26.80 -29.74 -43.34
CA MET A 1 26.87 -29.37 -41.90
C MET A 1 26.78 -27.86 -41.60
N LYS A 2 27.12 -26.94 -42.53
CA LYS A 2 27.11 -25.48 -42.28
C LYS A 2 25.72 -24.82 -42.10
N ARG A 3 24.64 -25.38 -42.67
CA ARG A 3 23.27 -24.83 -42.55
C ARG A 3 22.68 -24.97 -41.14
N ALA A 4 22.81 -26.13 -40.50
CA ALA A 4 22.26 -26.37 -39.17
C ALA A 4 22.91 -25.47 -38.10
N ALA A 5 24.22 -25.23 -38.20
CA ALA A 5 24.92 -24.29 -37.32
C ALA A 5 24.43 -22.85 -37.50
N ARG A 6 24.18 -22.42 -38.76
CA ARG A 6 23.65 -21.09 -39.07
C ARG A 6 22.23 -20.87 -38.53
N THR A 7 21.36 -21.87 -38.66
CA THR A 7 19.99 -21.81 -38.10
C THR A 7 20.02 -21.72 -36.58
N ARG A 8 20.86 -22.51 -35.90
CA ARG A 8 21.04 -22.44 -34.44
C ARG A 8 21.56 -21.08 -34.00
N LEU A 9 22.50 -20.50 -34.75
CA LEU A 9 23.04 -19.17 -34.46
C LEU A 9 21.98 -18.06 -34.59
N VAL A 10 21.16 -18.11 -35.65
CA VAL A 10 20.04 -17.18 -35.83
C VAL A 10 19.02 -17.32 -34.71
N MET A 11 18.72 -18.56 -34.30
CA MET A 11 17.79 -18.81 -33.21
C MET A 11 18.33 -18.31 -31.87
N LEU A 12 19.62 -18.52 -31.59
CA LEU A 12 20.30 -17.95 -30.42
C LEU A 12 20.27 -16.42 -30.42
N ALA A 13 20.55 -15.79 -31.56
CA ALA A 13 20.48 -14.34 -31.69
C ALA A 13 19.05 -13.81 -31.47
N ALA A 14 18.04 -14.51 -32.01
CA ALA A 14 16.64 -14.16 -31.79
C ALA A 14 16.24 -14.27 -30.31
N VAL A 15 16.63 -15.36 -29.64
CA VAL A 15 16.39 -15.55 -28.20
C VAL A 15 17.09 -14.46 -27.38
N ALA A 16 18.37 -14.17 -27.66
CA ALA A 16 19.11 -13.12 -26.97
C ALA A 16 18.45 -11.74 -27.16
N THR A 17 17.96 -11.46 -28.37
CA THR A 17 17.24 -10.21 -28.68
C THR A 17 15.93 -10.11 -27.89
N LEU A 18 15.15 -11.19 -27.82
CA LEU A 18 13.91 -11.23 -27.03
C LEU A 18 14.17 -11.03 -25.53
N VAL A 19 15.21 -11.67 -24.98
CA VAL A 19 15.61 -11.48 -23.58
C VAL A 19 16.02 -10.03 -23.31
N ALA A 20 16.84 -9.44 -24.18
CA ALA A 20 17.25 -8.05 -24.05
C ALA A 20 16.05 -7.08 -24.06
N LEU A 21 15.11 -7.28 -24.99
CA LEU A 21 13.88 -6.47 -25.08
C LEU A 21 13.00 -6.63 -23.83
N ALA A 22 12.78 -7.85 -23.37
CA ALA A 22 11.99 -8.12 -22.16
C ALA A 22 12.63 -7.45 -20.92
N THR A 23 13.95 -7.50 -20.81
CA THR A 23 14.69 -6.91 -19.69
C THR A 23 14.64 -5.37 -19.73
N TRP A 24 14.76 -4.79 -20.93
CA TRP A 24 14.61 -3.35 -21.14
C TRP A 24 13.21 -2.87 -20.79
N GLN A 25 12.18 -3.58 -21.26
CA GLN A 25 10.79 -3.28 -20.96
C GLN A 25 10.53 -3.34 -19.46
N TRP A 26 10.97 -4.40 -18.78
CA TRP A 26 10.79 -4.52 -17.34
C TRP A 26 11.46 -3.38 -16.56
N ARG A 27 12.70 -3.01 -16.91
CA ARG A 27 13.40 -1.88 -16.26
C ARG A 27 12.67 -0.56 -16.49
N HIS A 28 12.16 -0.36 -17.69
CA HIS A 28 11.44 0.86 -18.05
C HIS A 28 10.08 0.94 -17.33
N ASP A 29 9.36 -0.17 -17.20
CA ASP A 29 8.12 -0.26 -16.44
C ASP A 29 8.36 -0.08 -14.93
N ALA A 30 9.45 -0.64 -14.40
CA ALA A 30 9.85 -0.44 -13.01
C ALA A 30 10.21 1.03 -12.71
N ALA A 31 10.87 1.72 -13.64
CA ALA A 31 11.20 3.15 -13.51
C ALA A 31 9.96 4.06 -13.57
N ARG A 32 8.89 3.60 -14.23
CA ARG A 32 7.60 4.31 -14.32
C ARG A 32 6.58 3.85 -13.29
N ALA A 33 6.94 2.90 -12.43
CA ALA A 33 6.05 2.43 -11.39
C ALA A 33 5.65 3.61 -10.48
N PRO A 34 4.36 3.78 -10.15
CA PRO A 34 3.90 4.89 -9.31
C PRO A 34 4.46 4.86 -7.88
N GLY A 35 5.17 3.79 -7.50
CA GLY A 35 5.79 3.62 -6.19
C GLY A 35 4.79 3.15 -5.13
N THR A 36 5.09 3.46 -3.87
CA THR A 36 4.27 3.12 -2.69
C THR A 36 3.66 4.36 -2.06
N LEU A 37 2.66 4.17 -1.17
CA LEU A 37 2.01 5.29 -0.46
C LEU A 37 3.01 6.16 0.29
N LEU A 38 3.94 5.53 1.00
CA LEU A 38 5.03 6.18 1.73
C LEU A 38 6.37 5.57 1.29
N ALA A 39 7.42 6.41 1.23
CA ALA A 39 8.80 5.96 1.10
C ALA A 39 9.39 5.56 2.46
N LEU A 40 8.61 4.83 3.26
CA LEU A 40 8.95 4.42 4.62
C LEU A 40 9.09 2.89 4.66
N ASN A 41 10.14 2.40 5.31
CA ASN A 41 10.26 0.97 5.55
C ASN A 41 9.24 0.55 6.62
N PRO A 42 8.32 -0.40 6.34
CA PRO A 42 7.36 -0.86 7.34
C PRO A 42 8.02 -1.33 8.64
N THR A 43 9.20 -1.95 8.59
CA THR A 43 9.85 -2.47 9.81
C THR A 43 10.47 -1.38 10.69
N SER A 44 10.60 -0.14 10.19
CA SER A 44 11.10 0.99 10.98
C SER A 44 9.99 1.78 11.67
N VAL A 45 8.72 1.43 11.46
CA VAL A 45 7.59 2.18 12.04
C VAL A 45 7.48 1.89 13.53
N THR A 46 7.46 2.96 14.35
CA THR A 46 7.40 2.82 15.83
C THR A 46 6.08 3.29 16.43
N ARG A 47 5.34 4.16 15.74
CA ARG A 47 4.07 4.73 16.20
C ARG A 47 3.01 4.62 15.12
N VAL A 48 1.85 4.10 15.51
CA VAL A 48 0.68 3.93 14.64
C VAL A 48 -0.52 4.55 15.32
N ALA A 49 -1.29 5.36 14.59
CA ALA A 49 -2.60 5.80 15.04
C ALA A 49 -3.65 5.54 13.95
N LEU A 50 -4.80 5.00 14.32
CA LEU A 50 -5.90 4.72 13.40
C LEU A 50 -7.19 5.36 13.92
N THR A 51 -7.85 6.11 13.05
CA THR A 51 -9.20 6.63 13.25
C THR A 51 -10.11 6.01 12.20
N LEU A 52 -11.21 5.40 12.61
CA LEU A 52 -12.23 4.85 11.71
C LEU A 52 -13.48 5.74 11.80
N GLY A 53 -13.87 6.38 10.71
CA GLY A 53 -14.95 7.37 10.69
C GLY A 53 -14.74 8.47 11.73
N THR A 54 -15.71 8.65 12.61
CA THR A 54 -15.70 9.63 13.72
C THR A 54 -15.34 9.01 15.08
N ALA A 55 -14.85 7.75 15.11
CA ALA A 55 -14.47 7.08 16.35
C ALA A 55 -13.22 7.71 16.98
N VAL A 56 -13.02 7.45 18.28
CA VAL A 56 -11.81 7.90 18.99
C VAL A 56 -10.57 7.26 18.35
N PRO A 57 -9.49 8.03 18.07
CA PRO A 57 -8.26 7.48 17.53
C PRO A 57 -7.66 6.42 18.44
N ARG A 58 -7.36 5.24 17.87
CA ARG A 58 -6.62 4.19 18.56
C ARG A 58 -5.14 4.33 18.24
N GLN A 59 -4.30 4.25 19.26
CA GLN A 59 -2.86 4.46 19.13
C GLN A 59 -2.08 3.24 19.62
N TRP A 60 -0.99 2.95 18.94
CA TRP A 60 -0.04 1.90 19.28
C TRP A 60 1.40 2.41 19.21
N THR A 61 2.23 1.90 20.10
CA THR A 61 3.68 2.14 20.13
C THR A 61 4.42 0.81 20.14
N GLN A 62 5.47 0.71 19.33
CA GLN A 62 6.36 -0.44 19.31
C GLN A 62 7.36 -0.33 20.46
N ARG A 63 7.51 -1.41 21.23
CA ARG A 63 8.50 -1.56 22.30
C ARG A 63 8.99 -3.00 22.27
N ASP A 64 10.30 -3.20 22.25
CA ASP A 64 10.93 -4.53 22.28
C ASP A 64 10.36 -5.52 21.23
N GLY A 65 10.13 -5.03 20.01
CA GLY A 65 9.62 -5.83 18.88
C GLY A 65 8.10 -6.07 18.90
N HIS A 66 7.38 -5.40 19.80
CA HIS A 66 5.99 -5.71 20.10
C HIS A 66 5.12 -4.45 20.20
N TRP A 67 3.85 -4.57 19.86
CA TRP A 67 2.93 -3.44 19.82
C TRP A 67 2.12 -3.32 21.11
N TYR A 68 2.08 -2.12 21.66
CA TYR A 68 1.32 -1.80 22.87
C TYR A 68 0.35 -0.67 22.58
N THR A 69 -0.86 -0.74 23.12
CA THR A 69 -1.82 0.37 23.11
C THR A 69 -1.38 1.50 24.05
N ASN A 70 -2.01 2.67 23.94
CA ASN A 70 -1.69 3.83 24.79
C ASN A 70 -1.82 3.58 26.30
N ASN A 71 -2.71 2.65 26.71
CA ASN A 71 -2.91 2.22 28.09
C ASN A 71 -1.88 1.16 28.56
N GLY A 72 -0.86 0.85 27.74
CA GLY A 72 0.20 -0.10 28.07
C GLY A 72 -0.18 -1.58 27.89
N GLN A 73 -1.38 -1.89 27.41
CA GLN A 73 -1.77 -3.28 27.12
C GLN A 73 -1.11 -3.80 25.84
N ARG A 74 -0.85 -5.10 25.82
CA ARG A 74 -0.30 -5.77 24.63
C ARG A 74 -1.36 -5.84 23.53
N ALA A 75 -0.99 -5.37 22.33
CA ALA A 75 -1.84 -5.44 21.15
C ALA A 75 -1.59 -6.70 20.33
N ASP A 76 -2.48 -6.97 19.38
CA ASP A 76 -2.27 -7.99 18.35
C ASP A 76 -1.23 -7.48 17.35
N ASP A 77 -0.02 -8.04 17.44
CA ASP A 77 1.11 -7.68 16.57
C ASP A 77 0.78 -7.91 15.09
N ARG A 78 0.01 -8.96 14.74
CA ARG A 78 -0.36 -9.25 13.34
C ARG A 78 -1.26 -8.17 12.78
N TYR A 79 -2.23 -7.72 13.57
CA TYR A 79 -3.13 -6.65 13.18
C TYR A 79 -2.39 -5.33 12.95
N VAL A 80 -1.56 -4.91 13.91
CA VAL A 80 -0.83 -3.63 13.80
C VAL A 80 0.20 -3.69 12.68
N ASN A 81 0.92 -4.82 12.51
CA ASN A 81 1.82 -5.02 11.38
C ASN A 81 1.09 -4.96 10.03
N GLY A 82 -0.16 -5.42 9.96
CA GLY A 82 -1.01 -5.26 8.79
C GLY A 82 -1.28 -3.79 8.44
N LEU A 83 -1.50 -2.92 9.44
CA LEU A 83 -1.65 -1.48 9.23
C LEU A 83 -0.33 -0.83 8.80
N VAL A 84 0.79 -1.25 9.40
CA VAL A 84 2.12 -0.74 9.07
C VAL A 84 2.52 -1.11 7.64
N ALA A 85 2.15 -2.31 7.17
CA ALA A 85 2.37 -2.75 5.80
C ALA A 85 1.68 -1.85 4.75
N THR A 86 0.66 -1.07 5.14
CA THR A 86 0.02 -0.08 4.27
C THR A 86 0.97 1.03 3.82
N ALA A 87 2.05 1.33 4.57
CA ALA A 87 3.09 2.25 4.11
C ALA A 87 3.69 1.84 2.74
N ALA A 88 3.90 0.53 2.57
CA ALA A 88 4.43 -0.07 1.36
C ALA A 88 3.35 -0.52 0.35
N ALA A 89 2.11 -0.04 0.51
CA ALA A 89 1.04 -0.36 -0.44
C ALA A 89 1.40 0.17 -1.84
N PRO A 90 1.41 -0.69 -2.88
CA PRO A 90 1.65 -0.26 -4.25
C PRO A 90 0.56 0.70 -4.70
N VAL A 91 0.98 1.82 -5.28
CA VAL A 91 0.09 2.82 -5.86
C VAL A 91 -0.13 2.48 -7.32
N LEU A 92 -1.38 2.53 -7.76
CA LEU A 92 -1.76 2.31 -9.14
C LEU A 92 -1.63 3.58 -9.97
N GLU A 93 -1.96 4.71 -9.36
CA GLU A 93 -1.90 6.03 -9.98
C GLU A 93 -1.79 7.11 -8.91
N TRP A 94 -0.98 8.14 -9.18
CA TRP A 94 -0.93 9.37 -8.41
C TRP A 94 -1.55 10.51 -9.20
N ARG A 95 -2.36 11.32 -8.51
CA ARG A 95 -2.93 12.54 -9.05
C ARG A 95 -2.88 13.67 -8.02
N ALA A 96 -2.91 14.92 -8.49
CA ALA A 96 -2.93 16.07 -7.59
C ALA A 96 -4.25 16.11 -6.81
N LEU A 97 -4.22 16.52 -5.54
CA LEU A 97 -5.46 16.67 -4.76
C LEU A 97 -6.42 17.67 -5.40
N ALA A 98 -5.88 18.72 -6.04
CA ALA A 98 -6.64 19.76 -6.74
C ALA A 98 -7.49 19.21 -7.90
N ASP A 99 -7.18 18.03 -8.42
CA ASP A 99 -7.94 17.38 -9.49
C ASP A 99 -9.27 16.77 -8.99
N PHE A 100 -9.47 16.72 -7.68
CA PHE A 100 -10.64 16.09 -7.07
C PHE A 100 -11.41 17.07 -6.20
N ALA A 101 -12.71 16.87 -6.13
CA ALA A 101 -13.53 17.39 -5.04
C ALA A 101 -13.47 16.41 -3.86
N PRO A 102 -12.83 16.74 -2.72
CA PRO A 102 -12.58 15.78 -1.64
C PRO A 102 -13.84 15.11 -1.09
N ALA A 103 -14.96 15.85 -1.03
CA ALA A 103 -16.25 15.31 -0.59
C ALA A 103 -16.79 14.22 -1.54
N LYS A 104 -16.57 14.35 -2.85
CA LYS A 104 -17.07 13.39 -3.85
C LYS A 104 -16.33 12.06 -3.81
N ILE A 105 -15.06 12.08 -3.42
CA ILE A 105 -14.23 10.87 -3.28
C ILE A 105 -14.10 10.40 -1.82
N GLY A 106 -14.95 10.91 -0.93
CA GLY A 106 -15.03 10.47 0.47
C GLY A 106 -13.81 10.82 1.32
N LEU A 107 -13.04 11.85 0.98
CA LEU A 107 -11.91 12.36 1.79
C LEU A 107 -12.34 13.48 2.76
N ALA A 108 -13.54 14.03 2.58
CA ALA A 108 -14.14 15.05 3.44
C ALA A 108 -15.62 14.69 3.74
N PRO A 109 -15.91 14.01 4.87
CA PRO A 109 -14.95 13.43 5.82
C PRO A 109 -14.26 12.18 5.24
N ALA A 110 -13.05 11.88 5.71
CA ALA A 110 -12.35 10.65 5.37
C ALA A 110 -13.01 9.44 6.04
N GLN A 111 -13.07 8.30 5.36
CA GLN A 111 -13.61 7.06 5.92
C GLN A 111 -12.70 6.47 7.01
N SER A 112 -11.38 6.60 6.83
CA SER A 112 -10.41 6.32 7.89
C SER A 112 -9.17 7.17 7.74
N VAL A 113 -8.48 7.40 8.85
CA VAL A 113 -7.21 8.13 8.90
C VAL A 113 -6.20 7.25 9.61
N LEU A 114 -5.17 6.83 8.89
CA LEU A 114 -4.04 6.08 9.40
C LEU A 114 -2.83 7.00 9.48
N THR A 115 -2.19 7.06 10.64
CA THR A 115 -0.96 7.82 10.86
C THR A 115 0.17 6.86 11.21
N LEU A 116 1.28 6.92 10.45
CA LEU A 116 2.48 6.10 10.65
C LEU A 116 3.67 7.02 10.89
N ASP A 117 4.20 7.06 12.12
CA ASP A 117 5.28 7.96 12.53
C ASP A 117 5.07 9.44 12.09
N GLY A 118 3.82 9.91 12.19
CA GLY A 118 3.43 11.26 11.80
C GLY A 118 3.02 11.43 10.33
N HIS A 119 3.24 10.43 9.47
CA HIS A 119 2.74 10.44 8.10
C HIS A 119 1.25 10.12 8.10
N VAL A 120 0.43 11.08 7.64
CA VAL A 120 -1.03 10.94 7.62
C VAL A 120 -1.50 10.42 6.27
N LEU A 121 -2.21 9.30 6.29
CA LEU A 121 -2.89 8.68 5.17
C LEU A 121 -4.41 8.78 5.40
N ARG A 122 -5.11 9.53 4.55
CA ARG A 122 -6.58 9.65 4.64
C ARG A 122 -7.23 8.80 3.57
N PHE A 123 -8.00 7.81 3.99
CA PHE A 123 -8.69 6.88 3.09
C PHE A 123 -10.08 7.38 2.80
N GLY A 124 -10.40 7.46 1.52
CA GLY A 124 -11.70 7.86 1.01
C GLY A 124 -12.56 6.70 0.56
N ALA A 125 -13.50 7.01 -0.31
CA ALA A 125 -14.43 6.04 -0.88
C ALA A 125 -13.73 5.06 -1.83
N MET A 126 -14.42 3.94 -2.07
CA MET A 126 -14.07 3.02 -3.14
C MET A 126 -14.23 3.72 -4.50
N SER A 127 -13.32 3.45 -5.43
CA SER A 127 -13.44 3.91 -6.80
C SER A 127 -14.59 3.21 -7.51
N ALA A 128 -15.24 3.91 -8.44
CA ALA A 128 -16.22 3.31 -9.33
C ALA A 128 -15.60 2.33 -10.35
N THR A 129 -14.28 2.39 -10.56
CA THR A 129 -13.57 1.64 -11.60
C THR A 129 -13.07 0.26 -11.15
N GLY A 130 -13.23 -0.12 -9.87
CA GLY A 130 -12.80 -1.41 -9.37
C GLY A 130 -12.60 -1.46 -7.85
N PRO A 131 -12.05 -2.56 -7.31
CA PRO A 131 -11.84 -2.76 -5.87
C PRO A 131 -10.61 -1.98 -5.36
N GLN A 132 -10.68 -0.66 -5.51
CA GLN A 132 -9.63 0.31 -5.17
C GLN A 132 -10.23 1.43 -4.34
N CYS A 133 -9.44 2.13 -3.52
CA CYS A 133 -9.89 3.30 -2.79
C CYS A 133 -8.92 4.47 -2.95
N TYR A 134 -9.46 5.68 -2.81
CA TYR A 134 -8.67 6.90 -2.82
C TYR A 134 -7.93 7.08 -1.51
N VAL A 135 -6.64 7.44 -1.57
CA VAL A 135 -5.82 7.70 -0.38
C VAL A 135 -5.07 9.01 -0.56
N GLN A 136 -5.36 9.98 0.28
CA GLN A 136 -4.63 11.24 0.30
C GLN A 136 -3.35 11.11 1.13
N VAL A 137 -2.25 11.59 0.56
CA VAL A 137 -0.95 11.74 1.23
C VAL A 137 -0.44 13.15 0.93
N GLY A 138 -0.46 14.04 1.93
CA GLY A 138 -0.16 15.46 1.70
C GLY A 138 -1.09 16.10 0.66
N ASN A 139 -0.52 16.62 -0.43
CA ASN A 139 -1.26 17.31 -1.51
C ASN A 139 -1.52 16.43 -2.76
N ARG A 140 -1.40 15.11 -2.63
CA ARG A 140 -1.65 14.14 -3.71
C ARG A 140 -2.59 13.04 -3.26
N VAL A 141 -3.29 12.44 -4.22
CA VAL A 141 -4.21 11.32 -4.02
C VAL A 141 -3.69 10.14 -4.81
N ALA A 142 -3.52 9.01 -4.12
CA ALA A 142 -3.22 7.72 -4.70
C ALA A 142 -4.50 6.90 -4.88
N LEU A 143 -4.49 6.03 -5.88
CA LEU A 143 -5.43 4.93 -6.01
C LEU A 143 -4.72 3.63 -5.57
N VAL A 144 -5.27 2.95 -4.56
CA VAL A 144 -4.69 1.69 -4.03
C VAL A 144 -5.75 0.61 -3.92
N SER A 145 -5.33 -0.65 -3.90
CA SER A 145 -6.26 -1.78 -3.69
C SER A 145 -6.98 -1.66 -2.34
N LEU A 146 -8.27 -1.96 -2.33
CA LEU A 146 -9.13 -1.95 -1.14
C LEU A 146 -8.60 -2.84 0.00
N ARG A 147 -7.74 -3.82 -0.30
CA ARG A 147 -7.10 -4.68 0.71
C ARG A 147 -6.24 -3.92 1.72
N TYR A 148 -5.76 -2.74 1.35
CA TYR A 148 -4.94 -1.87 2.21
C TYR A 148 -5.77 -0.88 3.04
N GLN A 149 -7.09 -0.81 2.81
CA GLN A 149 -7.96 0.03 3.61
C GLN A 149 -8.00 -0.50 5.05
N PRO A 150 -7.69 0.34 6.06
CA PRO A 150 -7.76 -0.07 7.46
C PRO A 150 -9.15 -0.57 7.83
N ARG A 151 -9.18 -1.71 8.53
CA ARG A 151 -10.40 -2.32 9.08
C ARG A 151 -10.27 -2.41 10.59
N PRO A 152 -11.39 -2.44 11.34
CA PRO A 152 -11.33 -2.75 12.76
C PRO A 152 -10.72 -4.15 12.96
N PRO A 153 -10.05 -4.41 14.09
CA PRO A 153 -9.59 -5.75 14.40
C PRO A 153 -10.78 -6.70 14.47
N ALA A 154 -10.59 -7.94 14.02
CA ALA A 154 -11.63 -8.95 14.13
C ALA A 154 -12.02 -9.11 15.61
N PRO A 155 -13.33 -9.21 15.94
CA PRO A 155 -13.73 -9.53 17.30
C PRO A 155 -13.09 -10.88 17.68
N LYS A 156 -12.53 -10.95 18.90
CA LYS A 156 -12.14 -12.25 19.45
C LYS A 156 -13.39 -13.10 19.50
N HIS A 157 -13.41 -14.22 18.77
CA HIS A 157 -14.49 -15.18 18.85
C HIS A 157 -14.47 -15.73 20.27
N VAL A 158 -15.42 -15.30 21.11
CA VAL A 158 -15.66 -15.88 22.42
C VAL A 158 -16.62 -17.02 22.15
N GLU A 159 -16.12 -18.26 22.13
CA GLU A 159 -16.99 -19.44 22.23
C GLU A 159 -17.69 -19.35 23.59
N LEU A 160 -19.01 -19.16 23.57
CA LEU A 160 -19.84 -19.36 24.74
C LEU A 160 -19.95 -20.89 24.91
N HIS A 161 -19.27 -21.41 25.93
CA HIS A 161 -19.50 -22.77 26.44
C HIS A 161 -20.67 -22.77 27.43
#